data_AF-Q7Z0T3-F1
#
_entry.id   AF-Q7Z0T3-F1
#
_cell.length_a   1.000
_cell.length_b   1.000
_cell.length_c   1.000
_cell.angle_alpha   90.00
_cell.angle_beta   90.00
_cell.angle_gamma   90.00
#
_symmetry.space_group_name_H-M   'P 1'
#
loop_
_entity.id
_entity.type
_entity.pdbx_description
1 polymer ?
#
loop_
_entity_poly.entity_id
_entity_poly.type
_entity_poly.pdbx_seq_one_letter_code
_entity_poly.pdbx_strand_id
1 'polypeptide(L)'
;MEQKRTLRVFLAVSLLCALANAYPQYQAVIPNGSSVPNPCNTSQIAQGVGHINFQGTGPLNPFGEDFKAAGKQWTTDLCDMDSDGDGRSNGVELGDPECVWSQGETPARTTDLSHPGFDEATVSC
;
A
#
# COMPACT_ATOMS: atom_id res chain seq x y z
N MET A 1 -42.28 -37.97 25.08
CA MET A 1 -41.02 -37.37 25.57
C MET A 1 -40.05 -37.33 24.41
N GLU A 2 -39.90 -36.24 23.64
CA GLU A 2 -38.76 -36.06 22.69
C GLU A 2 -38.65 -34.66 22.04
N GLN A 3 -39.04 -33.56 22.70
CA GLN A 3 -39.06 -32.22 22.06
C GLN A 3 -38.21 -31.13 22.72
N LYS A 4 -37.31 -31.45 23.66
CA LYS A 4 -36.54 -30.42 24.40
C LYS A 4 -35.06 -30.28 24.02
N ARG A 5 -34.54 -31.05 23.05
CA ARG A 5 -33.09 -31.07 22.80
C ARG A 5 -32.62 -30.19 21.62
N THR A 6 -33.49 -29.84 20.67
CA THR A 6 -33.04 -29.20 19.42
C THR A 6 -32.84 -27.67 19.52
N LEU A 7 -33.41 -27.00 20.53
CA LEU A 7 -33.36 -25.53 20.58
C LEU A 7 -32.03 -24.95 21.07
N ARG A 8 -31.13 -25.75 21.66
CA ARG A 8 -29.90 -25.23 22.27
C ARG A 8 -28.72 -25.08 21.32
N VAL A 9 -28.80 -25.58 20.09
CA VAL A 9 -27.62 -25.60 19.18
C VAL A 9 -27.54 -24.37 18.29
N PHE A 10 -28.64 -23.65 18.06
CA PHE A 10 -28.64 -22.53 17.10
C PHE A 10 -28.00 -21.22 17.59
N LEU A 11 -27.69 -21.07 18.89
CA LEU A 11 -27.23 -19.79 19.42
C LEU A 11 -25.71 -19.68 19.61
N ALA A 12 -24.95 -20.77 19.49
CA ALA A 12 -23.52 -20.75 19.84
C ALA A 12 -22.58 -20.45 18.65
N VAL A 13 -23.10 -20.38 17.42
CA VAL A 13 -22.30 -19.92 16.26
C VAL A 13 -22.32 -18.39 16.24
N SER A 14 -21.88 -17.80 17.35
CA SER A 14 -21.50 -16.39 17.42
C SER A 14 -20.22 -16.25 16.61
N LEU A 15 -20.44 -16.07 15.31
CA LEU A 15 -19.48 -15.70 14.28
C LEU A 15 -18.45 -14.73 14.87
N LEU A 16 -17.27 -15.25 15.21
CA LEU A 16 -16.08 -14.45 15.46
C LEU A 16 -15.67 -13.88 14.10
N CYS A 17 -16.36 -12.82 13.68
CA CYS A 17 -15.97 -12.05 12.53
C CYS A 17 -14.66 -11.38 12.93
N ALA A 18 -13.53 -11.98 12.54
CA ALA A 18 -12.24 -11.32 12.64
C ALA A 18 -12.37 -10.01 11.87
N LEU A 19 -12.40 -8.89 12.58
CA LEU A 19 -12.42 -7.57 11.98
C LEU A 19 -11.05 -7.35 11.36
N ALA A 20 -10.86 -7.80 10.12
CA ALA A 20 -9.69 -7.47 9.33
C ALA A 20 -9.83 -6.00 8.91
N ASN A 21 -9.05 -5.13 9.53
CA ASN A 21 -8.98 -3.72 9.13
C ASN A 21 -8.12 -3.63 7.86
N ALA A 22 -8.74 -3.33 6.73
CA ALA A 22 -8.04 -2.84 5.55
C ALA A 22 -7.82 -1.32 5.70
N TYR A 23 -6.75 -0.79 5.12
CA TYR A 23 -6.43 0.65 5.17
C TYR A 23 -6.36 1.26 3.76
N PRO A 24 -7.41 1.13 2.93
CA PRO A 24 -7.38 1.65 1.56
C PRO A 24 -7.14 3.16 1.50
N GLN A 25 -7.44 3.90 2.58
CA GLN A 25 -7.14 5.33 2.64
C GLN A 25 -5.64 5.67 2.52
N TYR A 26 -4.72 4.73 2.77
CA TYR A 26 -3.29 5.03 2.65
C TYR A 26 -2.84 5.23 1.19
N GLN A 27 -3.51 4.62 0.22
CA GLN A 27 -3.25 4.92 -1.20
C GLN A 27 -3.65 6.37 -1.54
N ALA A 28 -4.60 6.95 -0.82
CA ALA A 28 -5.08 8.31 -1.07
C ALA A 28 -4.21 9.41 -0.43
N VAL A 29 -3.18 9.05 0.35
CA VAL A 29 -2.27 10.01 1.01
C VAL A 29 -0.84 9.96 0.46
N ILE A 30 -0.64 9.31 -0.69
CA ILE A 30 0.59 9.36 -1.48
C ILE A 30 0.27 9.68 -2.95
N PRO A 31 1.17 10.32 -3.70
CA PRO A 31 0.96 10.60 -5.11
C PRO A 31 0.73 9.32 -5.91
N ASN A 32 -0.25 9.33 -6.82
CA ASN A 32 -0.59 8.19 -7.68
C ASN A 32 -0.76 6.83 -6.94
N GLY A 33 -1.11 6.81 -5.65
CA GLY A 33 -1.09 5.58 -4.84
C GLY A 33 -2.03 4.45 -5.31
N SER A 34 -3.01 4.76 -6.16
CA SER A 34 -3.90 3.78 -6.81
C SER A 34 -3.47 3.38 -8.22
N SER A 35 -2.31 3.84 -8.67
CA SER A 35 -1.82 3.71 -10.05
C SER A 35 -0.35 3.29 -10.15
N VAL A 36 0.27 2.94 -9.01
CA VAL A 36 1.64 2.42 -8.96
C VAL A 36 1.70 1.05 -9.65
N PRO A 37 2.56 0.88 -10.67
CA PRO A 37 2.66 -0.40 -11.37
C PRO A 37 3.23 -1.49 -10.46
N ASN A 38 2.81 -2.73 -10.70
CA ASN A 38 3.45 -3.88 -10.10
C ASN A 38 4.81 -4.12 -10.81
N PRO A 39 5.93 -4.16 -10.07
CA PRO A 39 7.25 -4.31 -10.67
C PRO A 39 7.44 -5.66 -11.40
N CYS A 40 6.70 -6.70 -11.02
CA CYS A 40 6.71 -8.00 -11.69
C CYS A 40 5.82 -8.08 -12.93
N ASN A 41 4.85 -7.17 -13.07
CA ASN A 41 3.97 -7.08 -14.22
C ASN A 41 3.36 -5.67 -14.30
N THR A 42 3.96 -4.81 -15.11
CA THR A 42 3.58 -3.39 -15.23
C THR A 42 2.19 -3.16 -15.85
N SER A 43 1.52 -4.20 -16.32
CA SER A 43 0.09 -4.15 -16.71
C SER A 43 -0.86 -4.28 -15.53
N GLN A 44 -0.33 -4.54 -14.33
CA GLN A 44 -1.07 -4.64 -13.06
C GLN A 44 -0.66 -3.51 -12.12
N ILE A 45 -1.54 -3.20 -11.16
CA ILE A 45 -1.31 -2.19 -10.13
C ILE A 45 -0.92 -2.88 -8.81
N ALA A 46 0.08 -2.34 -8.14
CA ALA A 46 0.42 -2.70 -6.76
C ALA A 46 -0.59 -2.05 -5.80
N GLN A 47 -1.59 -2.81 -5.35
CA GLN A 47 -2.61 -2.32 -4.41
C GLN A 47 -2.01 -1.97 -3.04
N GLY A 48 -0.97 -2.71 -2.65
CA GLY A 48 -0.21 -2.50 -1.43
C GLY A 48 1.16 -1.89 -1.70
N VAL A 49 1.21 -0.60 -2.04
CA VAL A 49 2.47 0.10 -2.37
C VAL A 49 3.51 -0.02 -1.25
N GLY A 50 3.09 -0.01 0.02
CA GLY A 50 4.00 -0.18 1.16
C GLY A 50 4.28 -1.63 1.59
N HIS A 51 3.88 -2.64 0.82
CA HIS A 51 3.96 -4.04 1.24
C HIS A 51 4.77 -4.90 0.27
N ILE A 52 5.41 -5.94 0.80
CA ILE A 52 6.11 -6.95 -0.01
C ILE A 52 5.11 -7.72 -0.88
N ASN A 53 3.95 -8.07 -0.31
CA ASN A 53 2.84 -8.60 -1.09
C ASN A 53 2.05 -7.44 -1.68
N PHE A 54 2.05 -7.32 -3.01
CA PHE A 54 1.37 -6.26 -3.76
C PHE A 54 -0.14 -6.15 -3.50
N GLN A 55 -0.77 -7.12 -2.83
CA GLN A 55 -2.17 -7.02 -2.38
C GLN A 55 -2.35 -6.24 -1.07
N GLY A 56 -1.26 -5.76 -0.44
CA GLY A 56 -1.32 -4.92 0.76
C GLY A 56 -1.39 -5.69 2.07
N THR A 57 -0.79 -6.88 2.13
CA THR A 57 -0.78 -7.72 3.34
C THR A 57 0.63 -8.15 3.73
N GLY A 58 0.80 -8.54 5.00
CA GLY A 58 2.08 -9.05 5.48
C GLY A 58 3.14 -7.96 5.67
N PRO A 59 4.43 -8.32 5.57
CA PRO A 59 5.55 -7.41 5.81
C PRO A 59 5.51 -6.16 4.95
N LEU A 60 6.04 -5.06 5.50
CA LEU A 60 6.27 -3.83 4.76
C LEU A 60 7.53 -3.99 3.90
N ASN A 61 7.54 -3.32 2.75
CA ASN A 61 8.76 -3.08 1.97
C ASN A 61 9.48 -1.83 2.54
N PRO A 62 10.67 -1.46 2.03
CA PRO A 62 11.40 -0.29 2.52
C PRO A 62 10.54 1.00 2.54
N PHE A 63 9.89 1.33 1.42
CA PHE A 63 8.95 2.47 1.35
C PHE A 63 7.85 2.42 2.41
N GLY A 64 7.29 1.24 2.67
CA GLY A 64 6.26 1.07 3.69
C GLY A 64 6.75 1.35 5.12
N GLU A 65 7.99 0.96 5.45
CA GLU A 65 8.60 1.30 6.73
C GLU A 65 8.92 2.80 6.82
N ASP A 66 9.41 3.42 5.74
CA ASP A 66 9.67 4.86 5.70
C ASP A 66 8.38 5.68 5.78
N PHE A 67 7.33 5.28 5.05
CA PHE A 67 5.99 5.87 5.15
C PHE A 67 5.44 5.75 6.58
N LYS A 68 5.66 4.61 7.24
CA LYS A 68 5.27 4.42 8.64
C LYS A 68 6.10 5.29 9.58
N ALA A 69 7.41 5.45 9.34
CA ALA A 69 8.30 6.31 10.12
C ALA A 69 7.93 7.80 9.97
N ALA A 70 7.49 8.22 8.77
CA ALA A 70 6.94 9.55 8.48
C ALA A 70 5.54 9.81 9.07
N GLY A 71 5.04 8.92 9.92
CA GLY A 71 3.71 9.05 10.53
C GLY A 71 2.57 8.80 9.55
N LYS A 72 2.81 8.05 8.47
CA LYS A 72 1.84 7.70 7.42
C LYS A 72 1.31 8.91 6.64
N GLN A 73 2.21 9.86 6.37
CA GLN A 73 1.93 11.08 5.61
C GLN A 73 2.97 11.23 4.50
N TRP A 74 2.54 11.80 3.37
CA TRP A 74 3.46 12.29 2.34
C TRP A 74 4.14 13.57 2.84
N THR A 75 5.36 13.42 3.33
CA THR A 75 6.20 14.52 3.80
C THR A 75 7.29 14.79 2.76
N THR A 76 7.85 16.00 2.74
CA THR A 76 9.00 16.31 1.88
C THR A 76 10.17 15.35 2.15
N ASP A 77 10.46 15.04 3.42
CA ASP A 77 11.50 14.08 3.79
C ASP A 77 11.24 12.70 3.18
N LEU A 78 10.00 12.18 3.26
CA LEU A 78 9.64 10.91 2.62
C LEU A 78 9.73 11.02 1.09
N CYS A 79 9.31 12.13 0.50
CA CYS A 79 9.36 12.34 -0.94
C CYS A 79 10.79 12.34 -1.50
N ASP A 80 11.74 12.93 -0.77
CA ASP A 80 13.16 13.03 -1.16
C ASP A 80 13.97 11.73 -0.88
N MET A 81 13.44 10.80 -0.07
CA MET A 81 14.06 9.49 0.15
C MET A 81 14.06 8.64 -1.11
N ASP A 82 15.10 7.84 -1.27
CA ASP A 82 15.21 6.73 -2.22
C ASP A 82 15.10 5.44 -1.42
N SER A 83 13.87 4.95 -1.22
CA SER A 83 13.61 3.93 -0.19
C SER A 83 14.14 2.55 -0.58
N ASP A 84 14.12 2.22 -1.87
CA ASP A 84 14.60 0.94 -2.37
C ASP A 84 16.05 0.98 -2.89
N GLY A 85 16.63 2.17 -3.04
CA GLY A 85 18.04 2.35 -3.36
C GLY A 85 18.35 2.22 -4.85
N ASP A 86 17.36 2.42 -5.73
CA ASP A 86 17.51 2.33 -7.18
C ASP A 86 18.13 3.60 -7.81
N GLY A 87 18.32 4.66 -7.00
CA GLY A 87 18.85 5.96 -7.42
C GLY A 87 17.79 6.98 -7.78
N ARG A 88 16.50 6.71 -7.54
CA ARG A 88 15.37 7.62 -7.76
C ARG A 88 14.68 7.90 -6.44
N SER A 89 14.31 9.15 -6.22
CA SER A 89 13.51 9.47 -5.03
C SER A 89 12.08 8.97 -5.20
N ASN A 90 11.42 8.66 -4.09
CA ASN A 90 10.02 8.28 -4.03
C ASN A 90 9.15 9.30 -4.78
N GLY A 91 9.45 10.59 -4.64
CA GLY A 91 8.79 11.69 -5.34
C GLY A 91 8.94 11.60 -6.85
N VAL A 92 10.16 11.36 -7.34
CA VAL A 92 10.38 11.11 -8.76
C VAL A 92 9.49 9.97 -9.20
N GLU A 93 9.53 8.81 -8.55
CA GLU A 93 8.84 7.60 -8.97
C GLU A 93 7.31 7.69 -8.93
N LEU A 94 6.77 8.28 -7.86
CA LEU A 94 5.34 8.47 -7.64
C LEU A 94 4.78 9.70 -8.36
N GLY A 95 5.60 10.46 -9.09
CA GLY A 95 5.16 11.55 -9.96
C GLY A 95 5.02 12.92 -9.30
N ASP A 96 5.67 13.10 -8.15
CA ASP A 96 5.84 14.36 -7.43
C ASP A 96 7.34 14.70 -7.24
N PRO A 97 8.11 14.94 -8.32
CA PRO A 97 9.56 15.13 -8.23
C PRO A 97 10.00 16.42 -7.51
N GLU A 98 9.08 17.36 -7.31
CA GLU A 98 9.34 18.62 -6.59
C GLU A 98 8.81 18.58 -5.15
N CYS A 99 8.22 17.46 -4.71
CA CYS A 99 7.69 17.26 -3.36
C CYS A 99 6.67 18.31 -2.92
N VAL A 100 5.77 18.68 -3.84
CA VAL A 100 4.75 19.73 -3.65
C VAL A 100 3.34 19.17 -3.59
N TRP A 101 3.13 17.90 -3.94
CA TRP A 101 1.80 17.30 -3.98
C TRP A 101 1.14 17.28 -2.62
N SER A 102 -0.13 17.67 -2.59
CA SER A 102 -1.00 17.52 -1.43
C SER A 102 -2.21 16.63 -1.74
N GLN A 103 -2.75 15.99 -0.70
CA GLN A 103 -3.89 15.08 -0.85
C GLN A 103 -5.07 15.73 -1.58
N GLY A 104 -5.52 15.07 -2.65
CA GLY A 104 -6.63 15.52 -3.50
C GLY A 104 -6.19 16.29 -4.75
N GLU A 105 -4.91 16.65 -4.85
CA GLU A 105 -4.34 17.25 -6.06
C GLU A 105 -3.92 16.19 -7.07
N THR A 106 -3.69 16.61 -8.32
CA THR A 106 -3.06 15.78 -9.34
C THR A 106 -1.55 15.93 -9.22
N PRO A 107 -0.77 14.85 -9.10
CA PRO A 107 0.70 14.92 -9.11
C PRO A 107 1.22 15.54 -10.41
N ALA A 108 2.44 16.10 -10.38
CA ALA A 108 3.06 16.73 -11.55
C ALA A 108 3.19 15.77 -12.75
N ARG A 109 3.27 14.46 -12.49
CA ARG A 109 3.33 13.41 -13.49
C ARG A 109 2.46 12.21 -13.08
N THR A 110 1.76 11.62 -14.04
CA THR A 110 0.86 10.46 -13.82
C THR A 110 1.12 9.29 -14.77
N THR A 111 2.18 9.38 -15.58
CA THR A 111 2.66 8.33 -16.51
C THR A 111 4.10 8.01 -16.18
N ASP A 112 4.68 6.89 -16.65
CA ASP A 112 6.08 6.50 -16.42
C ASP A 112 6.45 6.30 -14.93
N LEU A 113 5.46 5.93 -14.12
CA LEU A 113 5.64 5.65 -12.70
C LEU A 113 6.45 4.36 -12.50
N SER A 114 7.14 4.26 -11.37
CA SER A 114 7.80 3.03 -10.87
C SER A 114 7.38 2.78 -9.43
N HIS A 115 7.81 1.66 -8.87
CA HIS A 115 7.40 1.27 -7.53
C HIS A 115 8.47 1.65 -6.49
N PRO A 116 8.17 2.54 -5.52
CA PRO A 116 9.19 3.15 -4.63
C PRO A 116 9.80 2.22 -3.57
N GLY A 117 9.50 0.94 -3.64
CA GLY A 117 9.86 -0.05 -2.62
C GLY A 117 10.48 -1.31 -3.23
N PHE A 118 10.79 -1.28 -4.53
CA PHE A 118 11.38 -2.38 -5.28
C PHE A 118 12.22 -1.85 -6.45
N ASP A 119 13.54 -1.96 -6.32
CA ASP A 119 14.45 -1.80 -7.45
C ASP A 119 14.10 -2.79 -8.57
N GLU A 120 13.53 -2.28 -9.67
CA GLU A 120 13.09 -3.12 -10.79
C GLU A 120 14.25 -3.79 -11.56
N ALA A 121 15.50 -3.40 -11.30
CA ALA A 121 16.67 -4.08 -11.83
C ALA A 121 17.03 -5.37 -11.06
N THR A 122 16.61 -5.47 -9.78
CA THR A 122 17.00 -6.59 -8.90
C THR A 122 15.84 -7.35 -8.26
N VAL A 123 14.61 -6.84 -8.37
CA VAL A 123 13.41 -7.49 -7.85
C VAL A 123 13.26 -8.92 -8.40
N SER A 124 13.06 -9.88 -7.50
CA SER A 124 12.78 -11.27 -7.87
C SER A 124 11.27 -11.50 -7.92
N CYS A 125 10.82 -11.88 -9.12
CA CYS A 125 9.52 -12.42 -9.42
C CYS A 125 9.69 -13.91 -9.77
#